data_AF-A0AAW0M8L7-F1
#
_entry.id   AF-A0AAW0M8L7-F1
#
_cell.length_a   1.000
_cell.length_b   1.000
_cell.length_c   1.000
_cell.angle_alpha   90.00
_cell.angle_beta   90.00
_cell.angle_gamma   90.00
#
_symmetry.space_group_name_H-M   'P 1'
#
loop_
_entity.id
_entity.type
_entity.pdbx_description
1 polymer ?
#
loop_
_entity_poly.entity_id
_entity_poly.type
_entity_poly.pdbx_seq_one_letter_code
_entity_poly.pdbx_strand_id
1 'polypeptide(L)'
;MQRMQRELKKLKEVNRSLRTEIRQRRGESANDLSLEKMHILEQDMESAVKVIRDRKYQVINNQTQTFKKKLRNAKEIHRNILHEIDAGNEDPQYGLVDNGGDYGAVIGCSNGDPHIFALRLRPRQPNFHSGAGSDLTTYTLLE
;
A
#
# COMPACT_ATOMS: atom_id res chain seq x y z
N MET A 1 -4.69 46.18 26.75
CA MET A 1 -4.58 44.95 27.57
C MET A 1 -5.90 44.24 27.85
N GLN A 2 -6.98 44.94 28.23
CA GLN A 2 -8.26 44.30 28.60
C GLN A 2 -8.93 43.44 27.50
N ARG A 3 -8.76 43.80 26.21
CA ARG A 3 -9.29 42.99 25.10
C ARG A 3 -8.60 41.62 24.99
N MET A 4 -7.28 41.61 25.03
CA MET A 4 -6.46 40.39 24.98
C MET A 4 -6.76 39.46 26.17
N GLN A 5 -6.91 40.01 27.37
CA GLN A 5 -7.28 39.22 28.55
C GLN A 5 -8.68 38.61 28.44
N ARG A 6 -9.65 39.34 27.87
CA ARG A 6 -11.00 38.82 27.59
C ARG A 6 -10.98 37.70 26.55
N GLU A 7 -10.23 37.87 25.46
CA GLU A 7 -10.08 36.83 24.44
C GLU A 7 -9.40 35.58 24.99
N LEU A 8 -8.34 35.73 25.78
CA LEU A 8 -7.68 34.61 26.47
C LEU A 8 -8.64 33.87 27.40
N LYS A 9 -9.46 34.59 28.17
CA LYS A 9 -10.47 33.98 29.05
C LYS A 9 -11.47 33.16 28.25
N LYS A 10 -11.98 33.72 27.14
CA LYS A 10 -12.92 33.02 26.24
C LYS A 10 -12.30 31.75 25.66
N LEU A 11 -11.06 31.82 25.18
CA LEU A 11 -10.36 30.66 24.62
C LEU A 11 -10.14 29.56 25.67
N LYS A 12 -9.78 29.93 26.90
CA LYS A 12 -9.63 28.96 28.01
C LYS A 12 -10.95 28.27 28.35
N GLU A 13 -12.04 29.01 28.35
CA GLU A 13 -13.38 28.47 28.59
C GLU A 13 -13.80 27.48 27.50
N VAL A 14 -13.62 27.86 26.23
CA VAL A 14 -13.88 26.96 25.09
C VAL A 14 -13.00 25.71 25.17
N ASN A 15 -11.71 25.85 25.45
CA ASN A 15 -10.80 24.70 25.57
C ASN A 15 -11.23 23.75 26.70
N ARG A 16 -11.68 24.30 27.84
CA ARG A 16 -12.19 23.51 28.96
C ARG A 16 -13.48 22.76 28.59
N SER A 17 -14.37 23.39 27.84
CA SER A 17 -15.59 22.74 27.31
C SER A 17 -15.22 21.58 26.38
N LEU A 18 -14.38 21.84 25.38
CA LEU A 18 -13.96 20.83 24.40
C LEU A 18 -13.27 19.63 25.06
N ARG A 19 -12.39 19.87 26.05
CA ARG A 19 -11.76 18.78 26.82
C ARG A 19 -12.79 17.95 27.56
N THR A 20 -13.82 18.57 28.12
CA THR A 20 -14.92 17.87 28.80
C THR A 20 -15.74 17.05 27.80
N GLU A 21 -16.09 17.61 26.65
CA GLU A 21 -16.79 16.88 25.59
C GLU A 21 -15.99 15.67 25.09
N ILE A 22 -14.67 15.80 24.93
CA ILE A 22 -13.79 14.68 24.54
C ILE A 22 -13.81 13.58 25.60
N ARG A 23 -13.73 13.93 26.90
CA ARG A 23 -13.84 12.95 27.99
C ARG A 23 -15.19 12.23 27.96
N GLN A 24 -16.28 12.98 27.84
CA GLN A 24 -17.64 12.45 27.76
C GLN A 24 -17.81 11.50 26.58
N ARG A 25 -17.36 11.89 25.38
CA ARG A 25 -17.35 11.01 24.18
C ARG A 25 -16.47 9.77 24.34
N ARG A 26 -15.48 9.80 25.25
CA ARG A 26 -14.65 8.65 25.62
C ARG A 26 -15.28 7.77 26.71
N GLY A 27 -16.47 8.12 27.21
CA GLY A 27 -17.16 7.41 28.29
C GLY A 27 -16.69 7.82 29.71
N GLU A 28 -15.94 8.91 29.83
CA GLU A 28 -15.46 9.43 31.11
C GLU A 28 -16.41 10.55 31.62
N SER A 29 -16.47 10.73 32.95
CA SER A 29 -17.24 11.83 33.57
C SER A 29 -18.74 11.87 33.22
N ALA A 30 -19.37 10.71 33.09
CA ALA A 30 -20.81 10.59 32.82
C ALA A 30 -21.68 11.18 33.96
N ASN A 31 -21.17 11.20 35.19
CA ASN A 31 -21.86 11.72 36.38
C ASN A 31 -22.18 13.22 36.28
N ASP A 32 -21.47 13.96 35.42
CA ASP A 32 -21.64 15.41 35.24
C ASP A 32 -22.74 15.74 34.20
N LEU A 33 -23.38 14.73 33.62
CA LEU A 33 -24.41 14.86 32.58
C LEU A 33 -25.81 14.57 33.13
N SER A 34 -26.79 15.37 32.71
CA SER A 34 -28.20 15.02 32.85
C SER A 34 -28.56 13.83 31.96
N LEU A 35 -29.55 13.03 32.35
CA LEU A 35 -30.04 11.87 31.58
C LEU A 35 -30.31 12.20 30.10
N GLU A 36 -30.97 13.32 29.82
CA GLU A 36 -31.26 13.76 28.44
C GLU A 36 -29.98 13.91 27.60
N LYS A 37 -28.98 14.63 28.13
CA LYS A 37 -27.69 14.81 27.47
C LYS A 37 -26.92 13.50 27.31
N MET A 38 -27.06 12.58 28.26
CA MET A 38 -26.45 11.25 28.18
C MET A 38 -27.06 10.44 27.04
N HIS A 39 -28.38 10.47 26.88
CA HIS A 39 -29.09 9.81 25.78
C HIS A 39 -28.70 10.40 24.41
N ILE A 40 -28.64 11.73 24.29
CA ILE A 40 -28.19 12.38 23.04
C ILE A 40 -26.74 11.97 22.71
N LEU A 41 -25.85 11.97 23.72
CA LEU A 41 -24.46 11.57 23.54
C LEU A 41 -24.35 10.11 23.09
N GLU A 42 -25.15 9.20 23.65
CA GLU A 42 -25.21 7.81 23.25
C GLU A 42 -25.61 7.68 21.77
N GLN A 43 -26.69 8.35 21.36
CA GLN A 43 -27.17 8.33 19.98
C GLN A 43 -26.15 8.90 18.99
N ASP A 44 -25.49 10.01 19.36
CA ASP A 44 -24.43 10.62 18.55
C ASP A 44 -23.25 9.66 18.37
N MET A 45 -22.83 8.98 19.44
CA MET A 45 -21.74 8.01 19.40
C MET A 45 -22.10 6.76 18.61
N GLU A 46 -23.32 6.25 18.74
CA GLU A 46 -23.81 5.11 17.95
C GLU A 46 -23.79 5.44 16.44
N SER A 47 -24.30 6.61 16.07
CA SER A 47 -24.30 7.11 14.70
C SER A 47 -22.86 7.25 14.16
N ALA A 48 -21.96 7.87 14.93
CA ALA A 48 -20.57 8.04 14.55
C ALA A 48 -19.86 6.69 14.31
N VAL A 49 -20.06 5.73 15.21
CA VAL A 49 -19.49 4.37 15.08
C VAL A 49 -20.02 3.67 13.83
N LYS A 50 -21.31 3.79 13.53
CA LYS A 50 -21.91 3.24 12.30
C LYS A 50 -21.23 3.81 11.05
N VAL A 51 -21.11 5.13 10.95
CA VAL A 51 -20.46 5.80 9.80
C VAL A 51 -19.00 5.35 9.63
N ILE A 52 -18.24 5.27 10.73
CA ILE A 52 -16.85 4.82 10.71
C ILE A 52 -16.76 3.36 10.21
N ARG A 53 -17.64 2.50 10.70
CA ARG A 53 -17.68 1.08 10.34
C ARG A 53 -18.04 0.88 8.87
N ASP A 54 -19.06 1.59 8.38
CA ASP A 54 -19.50 1.53 6.98
C ASP A 54 -18.37 1.97 6.04
N ARG A 55 -17.70 3.08 6.36
CA ARG A 55 -16.54 3.55 5.60
C ARG A 55 -15.40 2.54 5.61
N LYS A 56 -15.10 1.94 6.76
CA LYS A 56 -14.05 0.90 6.88
C LYS A 56 -14.37 -0.31 6.00
N TYR A 57 -15.62 -0.79 6.03
CA TYR A 57 -16.02 -1.92 5.18
C TYR A 57 -15.99 -1.58 3.69
N GLN A 58 -16.39 -0.38 3.29
CA GLN A 58 -16.26 0.06 1.90
C GLN A 58 -14.81 0.04 1.42
N VAL A 59 -13.87 0.57 2.23
CA VAL A 59 -12.44 0.57 1.89
C VAL A 59 -11.90 -0.87 1.74
N ILE A 60 -12.21 -1.75 2.70
CA ILE A 60 -11.79 -3.15 2.67
C ILE A 60 -12.36 -3.87 1.44
N ASN A 61 -13.64 -3.66 1.14
CA ASN A 61 -14.28 -4.25 -0.02
C ASN A 61 -13.62 -3.76 -1.33
N ASN A 62 -13.39 -2.46 -1.47
CA ASN A 62 -12.75 -1.89 -2.66
C ASN A 62 -11.33 -2.43 -2.88
N GLN A 63 -10.54 -2.54 -1.80
CA GLN A 63 -9.23 -3.17 -1.85
C GLN A 63 -9.33 -4.65 -2.26
N THR A 64 -10.24 -5.40 -1.66
CA THR A 64 -10.49 -6.81 -1.99
C THR A 64 -10.85 -6.99 -3.47
N GLN A 65 -11.76 -6.16 -3.99
CA GLN A 65 -12.15 -6.20 -5.40
C GLN A 65 -10.97 -5.86 -6.33
N THR A 66 -10.13 -4.91 -5.94
CA THR A 66 -8.92 -4.55 -6.68
C THR A 66 -7.95 -5.72 -6.76
N PHE A 67 -7.68 -6.39 -5.64
CA PHE A 67 -6.81 -7.57 -5.63
C PHE A 67 -7.41 -8.75 -6.40
N LYS A 68 -8.72 -8.99 -6.30
CA LYS A 68 -9.41 -10.00 -7.11
C LYS A 68 -9.27 -9.73 -8.62
N LYS A 69 -9.41 -8.47 -9.06
CA LYS A 69 -9.20 -8.06 -10.45
C LYS A 69 -7.75 -8.31 -10.89
N LYS A 70 -6.77 -7.91 -10.09
CA LYS A 70 -5.34 -8.15 -10.36
C LYS A 70 -5.02 -9.64 -10.50
N LEU A 71 -5.57 -10.47 -9.62
CA LEU A 71 -5.37 -11.92 -9.67
C LEU A 71 -5.96 -12.53 -10.95
N ARG A 72 -7.17 -12.12 -11.36
CA ARG A 72 -7.76 -12.58 -12.62
C ARG A 72 -6.93 -12.18 -13.82
N ASN A 73 -6.51 -10.91 -13.89
CA ASN A 73 -5.65 -10.41 -14.97
C ASN A 73 -4.32 -11.18 -15.05
N ALA A 74 -3.67 -11.44 -13.90
CA ALA A 74 -2.43 -12.20 -13.87
C ALA A 74 -2.62 -13.65 -14.34
N LYS A 75 -3.72 -14.31 -13.95
CA LYS A 75 -4.06 -15.66 -14.41
C LYS A 75 -4.35 -15.69 -15.92
N GLU A 76 -5.02 -14.67 -16.44
CA GLU A 76 -5.33 -14.54 -17.86
C GLU A 76 -4.05 -14.35 -18.70
N ILE A 77 -3.16 -13.43 -18.30
CA ILE A 77 -1.85 -13.26 -18.94
C ILE A 77 -1.06 -14.57 -18.93
N HIS A 78 -1.01 -15.27 -17.79
CA HIS A 78 -0.31 -16.54 -17.69
C HIS A 78 -0.89 -17.60 -18.65
N ARG A 79 -2.22 -17.71 -18.73
CA ARG A 79 -2.89 -18.63 -19.65
C ARG A 79 -2.60 -18.28 -21.11
N ASN A 80 -2.60 -17.00 -21.47
CA ASN A 80 -2.33 -16.55 -22.83
C ASN A 80 -0.89 -16.88 -23.24
N ILE A 81 0.09 -16.66 -22.36
CA ILE A 81 1.49 -17.00 -22.61
C ILE A 81 1.65 -18.51 -22.83
N LEU A 82 1.03 -19.35 -21.99
CA LEU A 82 1.08 -20.81 -22.19
C LEU A 82 0.49 -21.22 -23.55
N HIS A 83 -0.64 -20.62 -23.93
CA HIS A 83 -1.27 -20.88 -25.22
C HIS A 83 -0.39 -20.44 -26.40
N GLU A 84 0.31 -19.31 -26.31
CA GLU A 84 1.25 -18.84 -27.34
C GLU A 84 2.45 -19.79 -27.49
N ILE A 85 2.97 -20.32 -26.38
CA ILE A 85 4.05 -21.32 -26.39
C ILE A 85 3.58 -22.62 -27.05
N ASP A 86 2.41 -23.13 -26.66
CA ASP A 86 1.86 -24.36 -27.23
C ASP A 86 1.58 -24.20 -28.73
N ALA A 87 0.97 -23.09 -29.15
CA ALA A 87 0.73 -22.80 -30.56
C ALA A 87 2.02 -22.61 -31.38
N GLY A 88 3.09 -22.07 -30.78
CA GLY A 88 4.40 -21.94 -31.42
C GLY A 88 5.16 -23.25 -31.57
N ASN A 89 4.85 -24.26 -30.75
CA ASN A 89 5.41 -25.61 -30.86
C ASN A 89 4.73 -26.47 -31.95
N GLU A 90 3.59 -26.01 -32.50
CA GLU A 90 2.88 -26.69 -33.58
C GLU A 90 3.33 -26.28 -34.99
N ASP A 91 4.22 -25.27 -35.14
CA ASP A 91 4.84 -24.94 -36.43
C ASP A 91 6.07 -25.84 -36.67
N PRO A 92 6.05 -26.77 -37.67
CA PRO A 92 7.15 -27.70 -37.93
C PRO A 92 8.43 -27.05 -38.49
N GLN A 93 8.61 -25.74 -38.35
CA GLN A 93 9.69 -24.96 -38.98
C GLN A 93 11.07 -25.11 -38.33
N TYR A 94 11.21 -25.99 -37.35
CA TYR A 94 12.51 -26.61 -37.03
C TYR A 94 12.43 -28.12 -37.30
N GLY A 95 12.18 -28.46 -38.57
CA GLY A 95 12.46 -29.79 -39.08
C GLY A 95 13.92 -30.11 -38.78
N LEU A 96 14.13 -31.12 -37.94
CA LEU A 96 15.42 -31.77 -37.76
C LEU A 96 15.80 -32.34 -39.13
N VAL A 97 16.45 -31.52 -39.97
CA VAL A 97 17.04 -32.00 -41.21
C VAL A 97 18.12 -32.97 -40.77
N ASP A 98 17.88 -34.25 -40.98
CA ASP A 98 18.91 -35.28 -41.02
C ASP A 98 19.84 -34.92 -42.18
N ASN A 99 20.75 -33.98 -41.91
CA ASN A 99 21.86 -33.71 -42.81
C ASN A 99 22.83 -34.85 -42.58
N GLY A 100 22.55 -35.97 -43.26
CA GLY A 100 23.45 -37.10 -43.47
C GLY A 100 24.70 -36.63 -44.21
N GLY A 101 25.52 -35.87 -43.51
CA GLY A 101 26.77 -35.30 -43.96
C GLY A 101 27.81 -35.60 -42.91
N ASP A 102 28.64 -36.57 -43.22
CA ASP A 102 29.92 -36.86 -42.59
C ASP A 102 30.73 -35.56 -42.38
N TYR A 103 30.56 -34.91 -41.22
CA TYR A 103 31.45 -33.86 -40.75
C TYR A 103 32.52 -34.51 -39.89
N GLY A 104 33.49 -35.08 -40.60
CA GLY A 104 34.74 -35.57 -40.04
C GLY A 104 35.39 -34.53 -39.13
N ALA A 105 35.74 -35.00 -37.93
CA ALA A 105 36.55 -34.39 -36.90
C ALA A 105 37.40 -33.18 -37.31
N VAL A 106 37.00 -31.99 -36.85
CA VAL A 106 37.94 -30.93 -36.46
C VAL A 106 37.56 -30.47 -35.05
N ILE A 107 37.74 -31.39 -34.09
CA ILE A 107 38.03 -30.98 -32.72
C ILE A 107 39.45 -30.40 -32.76
N GLY A 108 39.53 -29.08 -32.90
CA GLY A 108 40.74 -28.30 -32.75
C GLY A 108 40.50 -27.22 -31.72
N CYS A 109 40.55 -27.58 -30.43
CA CYS A 109 40.58 -26.59 -29.35
C CYS A 109 41.85 -25.75 -29.53
N SER A 110 41.72 -24.51 -29.98
CA SER A 110 42.82 -23.55 -30.05
C SER A 110 42.28 -22.14 -29.89
N ASN A 111 42.21 -21.71 -28.63
CA ASN A 111 42.38 -20.35 -28.12
C ASN A 111 41.89 -19.19 -29.01
N GLY A 112 40.72 -18.62 -28.68
CA GLY A 112 40.30 -17.33 -29.21
C GLY A 112 38.91 -16.89 -28.72
N ASP A 113 38.90 -16.13 -27.63
CA ASP A 113 37.84 -15.24 -27.13
C ASP A 113 36.45 -15.80 -26.74
N PRO A 114 35.94 -15.47 -25.53
CA PRO A 114 34.60 -15.85 -25.12
C PRO A 114 33.59 -14.86 -25.72
N HIS A 115 32.80 -15.30 -26.71
CA HIS A 115 31.57 -14.59 -27.08
C HIS A 115 30.51 -14.81 -25.98
N ILE A 116 30.70 -14.07 -24.89
CA ILE A 116 29.74 -13.90 -23.81
C ILE A 116 28.52 -13.19 -24.40
N PHE A 117 27.43 -13.92 -24.64
CA PHE A 117 26.12 -13.30 -24.81
C PHE A 117 25.63 -12.81 -23.44
N ALA A 118 26.05 -11.60 -23.05
CA ALA A 118 25.57 -10.96 -21.84
C ALA A 118 24.17 -10.39 -22.08
N LEU A 119 23.12 -11.17 -21.77
CA LEU A 119 21.77 -10.64 -21.62
C LEU A 119 21.73 -9.73 -20.38
N ARG A 120 21.94 -8.43 -20.58
CA ARG A 120 21.85 -7.43 -19.52
C ARG A 120 20.39 -7.27 -19.08
N LEU A 121 19.98 -7.99 -18.03
CA LEU A 121 18.77 -7.67 -17.27
C LEU A 121 18.93 -6.27 -16.68
N ARG A 122 18.19 -5.30 -17.22
CA ARG A 122 18.13 -3.93 -16.72
C ARG A 122 17.39 -3.93 -15.36
N PRO A 123 18.03 -3.55 -14.24
CA PRO A 123 17.30 -3.37 -12.99
C PRO A 123 16.39 -2.15 -13.14
N ARG A 124 15.07 -2.33 -13.07
CA ARG A 124 14.14 -1.21 -12.83
C ARG A 124 14.28 -0.81 -11.36
N GLN A 125 15.04 0.24 -11.08
CA GLN A 125 15.00 0.88 -9.76
C GLN A 125 13.72 1.72 -9.62
N PRO A 126 12.97 1.62 -8.51
CA PRO A 126 11.93 2.60 -8.19
C PRO A 126 12.60 3.87 -7.67
N ASN A 127 12.45 4.97 -8.42
CA ASN A 127 12.82 6.30 -7.96
C ASN A 127 11.90 6.72 -6.80
N PHE A 128 12.41 6.70 -5.56
CA PHE A 128 11.84 7.47 -4.47
C PHE A 128 12.58 8.79 -4.37
N HIS A 129 12.08 9.81 -5.07
CA HIS A 129 12.37 11.19 -4.71
C HIS A 129 11.35 11.63 -3.65
N SER A 130 11.78 11.75 -2.40
CA SER A 130 11.08 12.58 -1.42
C SER A 130 12.10 13.26 -0.51
N GLY A 131 12.24 14.56 -0.77
CA GLY A 131 12.85 15.65 0.00
C GLY A 131 13.51 15.35 1.34
N ALA A 132 14.75 15.81 1.43
CA ALA A 132 15.40 16.23 2.66
C ALA A 132 14.63 17.36 3.35
N GLY A 133 14.65 17.35 4.69
CA GLY A 133 14.12 18.40 5.57
C GLY A 133 13.68 17.78 6.90
N SER A 134 14.62 17.44 7.77
CA SER A 134 15.15 18.27 8.86
C SER A 134 14.47 17.99 10.21
N ASP A 135 15.32 17.57 11.15
CA ASP A 135 15.32 17.86 12.59
C ASP A 135 14.20 17.29 13.48
N LEU A 136 14.52 16.21 14.20
CA LEU A 136 13.95 15.98 15.52
C LEU A 136 15.04 15.59 16.54
N THR A 137 15.40 16.63 17.28
CA THR A 137 16.06 16.71 18.58
C THR A 137 15.90 15.47 19.47
N THR A 138 17.03 14.94 19.94
CA THR A 138 17.13 13.91 20.99
C THR A 138 17.39 14.58 22.34
N TYR A 139 16.42 14.55 23.27
CA TYR A 139 16.57 14.69 24.74
C TYR A 139 15.26 14.13 25.36
N THR A 140 15.20 13.43 26.49
CA THR A 140 15.96 13.49 27.75
C THR A 140 16.01 12.14 28.48
N LEU A 141 17.04 12.01 29.32
CA LEU A 141 17.24 11.02 30.38
C LEU A 141 16.00 10.83 31.29
N LEU A 142 15.80 9.58 31.72
CA LEU A 142 14.87 9.19 32.78
C LEU A 142 15.48 9.52 34.16
N GLU A 143 14.65 10.08 35.05
CA GLU A 143 14.81 9.93 36.51
C GLU A 143 14.53 8.48 36.93
#